data_AF-A0A939PFK3-F1
#
_entry.id   AF-A0A939PFK3-F1
#
_cell.length_a   1.000
_cell.length_b   1.000
_cell.length_c   1.000
_cell.angle_alpha   90.00
_cell.angle_beta   90.00
_cell.angle_gamma   90.00
#
_symmetry.space_group_name_H-M   'P 1'
#
loop_
_entity.id
_entity.type
_entity.pdbx_description
1 polymer ?
#
loop_
_entity_poly.entity_id
_entity_poly.type
_entity_poly.pdbx_seq_one_letter_code
_entity_poly.pdbx_strand_id
1 'polypeptide(L)'
;MIDTVSPDRRTARPPGGRVRDLIRGSGRRAFAVPDLCARAYGLQVIESPTGLLRSYRDPRFAHLGICVDLGEHLGPPVTVCGGCGAAFFG
;
A
#
# COMPACT_ATOMS: atom_id res chain seq x y z
N MET A 1 38.90 36.45 18.02
CA MET A 1 38.63 35.20 17.27
C MET A 1 37.73 34.37 18.15
N ILE A 2 36.46 34.23 17.78
CA ILE A 2 35.47 33.47 18.56
C ILE A 2 35.32 32.14 17.84
N ASP A 3 35.76 31.05 18.48
CA ASP A 3 35.56 29.70 18.01
C ASP A 3 34.07 29.35 18.11
N THR A 4 33.38 29.42 16.99
CA THR A 4 32.01 28.94 16.85
C THR A 4 32.02 27.41 16.86
N VAL A 5 31.85 26.82 18.04
CA VAL A 5 31.62 25.38 18.20
C VAL A 5 30.32 25.03 17.49
N SER A 6 30.45 24.31 16.38
CA SER A 6 29.35 23.74 15.60
C SER A 6 28.59 22.72 16.48
N PRO A 7 27.27 22.86 16.69
CA PRO A 7 26.54 21.86 17.46
C PRO A 7 26.43 20.58 16.62
N ASP A 8 27.15 19.56 17.07
CA ASP A 8 27.06 18.17 16.65
C ASP A 8 25.59 17.74 16.68
N ARG A 9 24.93 17.79 15.52
CA ARG A 9 23.59 17.24 15.28
C ARG A 9 23.69 15.72 15.32
N ARG A 10 23.90 15.17 16.51
CA ARG A 10 23.57 13.78 16.79
C ARG A 10 22.06 13.66 16.58
N THR A 11 21.71 13.12 15.42
CA THR A 11 20.36 12.74 15.02
C THR A 11 19.84 11.72 16.03
N ALA A 12 19.27 12.22 17.12
CA ALA A 12 18.56 11.40 18.09
C ALA A 12 17.38 10.75 17.35
N ARG A 13 17.55 9.46 17.01
CA ARG A 13 16.50 8.64 16.42
C ARG A 13 15.29 8.71 17.35
N PRO A 14 14.09 9.09 16.87
CA PRO A 14 12.95 9.25 17.75
C PRO A 14 12.70 7.96 18.53
N PRO A 15 12.37 8.05 19.83
CA PRO A 15 12.08 6.88 20.65
C PRO A 15 10.87 6.17 20.04
N GLY A 16 11.12 5.05 19.35
CA GLY A 16 10.11 4.30 18.58
C GLY A 16 10.58 3.80 17.21
N GLY A 17 11.64 4.39 16.65
CA GLY A 17 12.14 4.00 15.32
C GLY A 17 12.61 2.54 15.24
N ARG A 18 13.25 2.02 16.28
CA ARG A 18 13.75 0.63 16.30
C ARG A 18 12.61 -0.40 16.28
N VAL A 19 11.56 -0.19 17.07
CA VAL A 19 10.41 -1.10 17.13
C VAL A 19 9.65 -1.07 15.79
N ARG A 20 9.44 0.11 15.23
CA ARG A 20 8.82 0.25 13.91
C ARG A 20 9.61 -0.48 12.81
N ASP A 21 10.93 -0.40 12.84
CA ASP A 21 11.77 -1.08 11.85
C ASP A 21 11.80 -2.60 12.04
N LEU A 22 11.73 -3.09 13.29
CA LEU A 22 11.56 -4.51 13.57
C LEU A 22 10.22 -5.02 13.04
N ILE A 23 9.12 -4.30 13.32
CA ILE A 23 7.78 -4.64 12.83
C ILE A 23 7.76 -4.69 11.30
N ARG A 24 8.31 -3.66 10.64
CA ARG A 24 8.40 -3.61 9.18
C ARG A 24 9.28 -4.74 8.62
N GLY A 25 10.40 -5.05 9.28
CA GLY A 25 11.28 -6.16 8.92
C GLY A 25 10.61 -7.52 9.05
N SER A 26 9.76 -7.71 10.05
CA SER A 26 8.93 -8.91 10.21
C SER A 26 7.86 -9.00 9.14
N GLY A 27 7.16 -7.90 8.85
CA GLY A 27 6.17 -7.84 7.77
C GLY A 27 6.75 -8.20 6.40
N ARG A 28 7.90 -7.62 6.05
CA ARG A 28 8.60 -7.97 4.79
C ARG A 28 8.94 -9.45 4.67
N ARG A 29 9.34 -10.08 5.78
CA ARG A 29 9.62 -11.52 5.80
C ARG A 29 8.35 -12.35 5.66
N ALA A 30 7.30 -11.99 6.39
CA ALA A 30 6.02 -12.69 6.35
C ALA A 30 5.39 -12.68 4.95
N PHE A 31 5.51 -11.56 4.23
CA PHE A 31 4.91 -11.38 2.91
C PHE A 31 5.87 -11.61 1.74
N ALA A 32 7.10 -12.08 1.97
CA ALA A 32 8.11 -12.22 0.89
C ALA A 32 7.63 -13.12 -0.27
N VAL A 33 7.06 -14.28 0.04
CA VAL A 33 6.55 -15.22 -0.98
C VAL A 33 5.28 -14.68 -1.67
N PRO A 34 4.24 -14.24 -0.94
CA PRO A 34 3.07 -13.59 -1.54
C PRO A 34 3.43 -12.40 -2.44
N ASP A 35 4.33 -11.52 -2.01
CA ASP A 35 4.77 -10.35 -2.77
C ASP A 35 5.46 -10.76 -4.08
N LEU A 36 6.27 -11.82 -4.06
CA LEU A 36 6.91 -12.37 -5.26
C LEU A 36 5.89 -12.97 -6.22
N CYS A 37 4.95 -13.78 -5.72
CA CYS A 37 3.88 -14.34 -6.54
C CYS A 37 3.03 -13.23 -7.16
N ALA A 38 2.61 -12.25 -6.38
CA ALA A 38 1.83 -11.12 -6.85
C ALA A 38 2.54 -10.37 -8.00
N ARG A 39 3.84 -10.09 -7.84
CA ARG A 39 4.65 -9.46 -8.89
C ARG A 39 4.79 -10.33 -10.14
N ALA A 40 4.93 -11.65 -9.98
CA ALA A 40 4.98 -12.58 -11.11
C ALA A 40 3.66 -12.57 -11.91
N TYR A 41 2.52 -12.35 -11.24
CA TYR A 41 1.22 -12.15 -11.88
C TYR A 41 0.99 -10.73 -12.42
N GLY A 42 1.95 -9.82 -12.26
CA GLY A 42 1.83 -8.42 -12.69
C GLY A 42 1.03 -7.53 -11.74
N LEU A 43 0.75 -8.00 -10.53
CA LEU A 43 0.07 -7.21 -9.50
C LEU A 43 1.03 -6.22 -8.83
N GLN A 44 0.50 -5.05 -8.50
CA GLN A 44 1.16 -4.05 -7.69
C GLN A 44 0.98 -4.37 -6.21
N VAL A 45 2.09 -4.45 -5.49
CA VAL A 45 2.11 -4.63 -4.03
C VAL A 45 2.08 -3.26 -3.34
N ILE A 46 1.12 -3.04 -2.45
CA ILE A 46 1.00 -1.83 -1.65
C ILE A 46 1.24 -2.21 -0.18
N GLU A 47 2.32 -1.67 0.38
CA GLU A 47 2.69 -1.86 1.79
C GLU A 47 2.02 -0.81 2.67
N SER A 48 1.37 -1.25 3.75
CA SER A 48 0.82 -0.32 4.73
C SER A 48 1.92 0.45 5.48
N PRO A 49 1.62 1.64 6.05
CA PRO A 49 2.61 2.42 6.81
C PRO A 49 3.23 1.69 8.00
N THR A 50 2.50 0.71 8.58
CA THR A 50 2.93 -0.16 9.68
C THR A 50 3.75 -1.36 9.20
N GLY A 51 3.65 -1.73 7.93
CA GLY A 51 4.36 -2.85 7.32
C GLY A 51 3.74 -4.23 7.57
N LEU A 52 2.68 -4.31 8.38
CA LEU A 52 2.01 -5.57 8.76
C LEU A 52 0.82 -5.95 7.87
N LEU A 53 0.45 -5.08 6.93
CA LEU A 53 -0.63 -5.35 5.98
C LEU A 53 -0.11 -5.17 4.56
N ARG A 54 -0.71 -5.93 3.65
CA ARG A 54 -0.48 -5.88 2.20
C ARG A 54 -1.82 -5.80 1.49
N SER A 55 -1.91 -4.93 0.51
CA SER A 55 -2.93 -5.01 -0.52
C SER A 55 -2.27 -5.24 -1.88
N TYR A 56 -2.93 -6.00 -2.73
CA TYR A 56 -2.46 -6.34 -4.07
C TYR A 56 -3.47 -5.76 -5.06
N ARG A 57 -3.00 -4.88 -5.94
CA ARG A 57 -3.82 -4.23 -6.94
C ARG A 57 -3.39 -4.70 -8.31
N ASP A 58 -4.33 -5.11 -9.15
CA ASP A 58 -4.04 -5.32 -10.57
C ASP A 58 -4.13 -3.97 -11.31
N PRO A 59 -3.02 -3.44 -11.84
CA PRO A 59 -3.04 -2.18 -12.58
C PRO A 59 -3.87 -2.27 -13.87
N ARG A 60 -4.10 -3.46 -14.44
CA ARG A 60 -4.92 -3.64 -15.64
C ARG A 60 -6.37 -3.23 -15.41
N PHE A 61 -6.88 -3.39 -14.19
CA PHE A 61 -8.25 -3.02 -13.82
C PHE A 61 -8.33 -1.66 -13.11
N ALA A 62 -7.23 -0.91 -13.02
CA ALA A 62 -7.19 0.37 -12.31
C ALA A 62 -8.12 1.46 -12.88
N HIS A 63 -8.56 1.30 -14.12
CA HIS A 63 -9.47 2.21 -14.83
C HIS A 63 -10.95 1.80 -14.72
N LEU A 64 -11.24 0.64 -14.12
CA LEU A 64 -12.61 0.17 -13.93
C LEU A 64 -13.16 0.69 -12.60
N GLY A 65 -14.43 1.07 -12.61
CA GLY A 65 -15.18 1.35 -11.41
C GLY A 65 -15.68 0.07 -10.75
N ILE A 66 -15.88 0.13 -9.43
CA ILE A 66 -16.47 -0.96 -8.64
C ILE A 66 -17.97 -0.69 -8.53
N CYS A 67 -18.78 -1.74 -8.70
CA CYS A 67 -20.21 -1.67 -8.45
C CYS A 67 -20.46 -1.44 -6.97
N VAL A 68 -21.15 -0.35 -6.61
CA VAL A 68 -21.35 0.04 -5.20
C VAL A 68 -22.16 -0.95 -4.38
N ASP A 69 -23.12 -1.64 -5.00
CA ASP A 69 -24.03 -2.52 -4.26
C ASP A 69 -23.47 -3.94 -4.07
N LEU A 70 -22.74 -4.44 -5.06
CA LEU A 70 -22.21 -5.82 -5.03
C LEU A 70 -20.74 -5.87 -4.63
N GLY A 71 -19.97 -4.80 -4.81
CA GLY A 71 -18.55 -4.72 -4.45
C GLY A 71 -17.59 -5.59 -5.27
N GLU A 72 -18.10 -6.57 -6.04
CA GLU A 72 -17.30 -7.55 -6.77
C GLU A 72 -17.29 -7.32 -8.28
N HIS A 73 -18.30 -6.64 -8.82
CA HIS A 73 -18.38 -6.37 -10.25
C HIS A 73 -17.50 -5.18 -10.61
N LEU A 74 -16.78 -5.32 -11.72
CA LEU A 74 -15.95 -4.28 -12.33
C LEU A 74 -16.52 -3.89 -13.68
N GLY A 75 -16.59 -2.59 -13.96
CA GLY A 75 -17.09 -2.08 -15.22
C GLY A 75 -16.57 -0.68 -15.51
N PRO A 76 -16.81 -0.15 -16.72
CA PRO A 76 -16.42 1.22 -17.03
C PRO A 76 -17.10 2.20 -16.07
N PRO A 77 -16.40 3.21 -15.52
CA PRO A 77 -17.01 4.18 -14.62
C PRO A 77 -18.16 4.93 -15.32
N VAL A 78 -19.16 5.38 -14.54
CA VAL A 78 -20.35 6.09 -15.06
C VAL A 78 -21.25 5.20 -15.94
N THR A 79 -21.02 3.88 -15.95
CA THR A 79 -21.95 2.89 -16.54
C THR A 79 -22.74 2.17 -15.46
N VAL A 80 -23.73 1.37 -15.87
CA VAL A 80 -24.58 0.58 -14.97
C VAL A 80 -24.13 -0.88 -14.92
N CYS A 81 -24.18 -1.45 -13.74
CA CYS A 81 -23.92 -2.85 -13.47
C CYS A 81 -25.06 -3.71 -14.04
N GLY A 82 -24.74 -4.62 -14.96
CA GLY A 82 -25.72 -5.53 -15.56
C GLY A 82 -26.36 -6.52 -14.58
N GLY A 83 -25.80 -6.69 -13.38
CA GLY A 83 -26.34 -7.59 -12.35
C GLY A 83 -27.37 -6.95 -11.42
N CYS A 84 -27.12 -5.72 -10.95
CA CYS A 84 -27.98 -5.04 -9.97
C CYS A 84 -28.53 -3.68 -10.43
N GLY A 85 -28.11 -3.18 -11.60
CA GLY A 85 -28.54 -1.88 -12.13
C GLY A 85 -27.84 -0.66 -11.51
N ALA A 86 -27.04 -0.83 -10.45
CA ALA A 86 -26.31 0.26 -9.80
C ALA A 86 -25.21 0.84 -10.69
N ALA A 87 -24.84 2.09 -10.48
CA ALA A 87 -23.74 2.72 -11.21
C ALA A 87 -22.37 2.21 -10.73
N PHE A 88 -21.42 2.08 -11.65
CA PHE A 88 -20.01 1.90 -11.33
C PHE A 88 -19.38 3.24 -10.97
N PHE A 89 -18.72 3.31 -9.81
CA PHE A 89 -17.97 4.47 -9.36
C PHE A 89 -16.46 4.18 -9.45
N GLY A 90 -15.70 5.13 -10.00
CA GLY A 90 -14.24 5.07 -10.16
C GLY A 90 -13.50 5.87 -9.09
#